data_AF-A0A484QSN4-F1
#
_entry.id   AF-A0A484QSN4-F1
#
_cell.length_a   1.000
_cell.length_b   1.000
_cell.length_c   1.000
_cell.angle_alpha   90.00
_cell.angle_beta   90.00
_cell.angle_gamma   90.00
#
_symmetry.space_group_name_H-M   'P 1'
#
loop_
_entity.id
_entity.type
_entity.pdbx_description
1 polymer ?
#
loop_
_entity_poly.entity_id
_entity_poly.type
_entity_poly.pdbx_seq_one_letter_code
_entity_poly.pdbx_strand_id
1 'polypeptide(L)' 'MVDEHGNPTGEDVFNFKPRAFIVIGSLNEFMGEQGVNQDKLRSFELYRTSITGIDIMTFDELYERSKFIVVSAQP' A
#
# COMPACT_ATOMS: atom_id res chain seq x y z
N MET A 1 -26.61 -16.46 -4.22
CA MET A 1 -27.82 -15.62 -4.10
C MET A 1 -29.05 -16.54 -4.06
N VAL A 2 -30.25 -16.00 -3.83
CA VAL A 2 -31.49 -16.80 -3.88
C VAL A 2 -32.46 -16.20 -4.88
N ASP A 3 -33.27 -17.05 -5.52
CA ASP A 3 -34.34 -16.61 -6.41
C ASP A 3 -35.52 -16.00 -5.63
N GLU A 4 -36.54 -15.58 -6.36
CA GLU A 4 -37.80 -15.04 -5.81
C GLU A 4 -38.58 -16.04 -4.94
N HIS A 5 -38.15 -17.30 -4.89
CA HIS A 5 -38.70 -18.37 -4.06
C HIS A 5 -37.74 -18.83 -2.96
N GLY A 6 -36.57 -18.18 -2.80
CA GLY A 6 -35.59 -18.51 -1.78
C GLY A 6 -34.67 -19.69 -2.11
N ASN A 7 -34.70 -20.23 -3.33
CA ASN A 7 -33.83 -21.34 -3.72
C ASN A 7 -32.40 -20.84 -4.03
N PRO A 8 -31.35 -21.58 -3.65
CA PRO A 8 -29.97 -21.21 -3.97
C PRO A 8 -29.74 -21.19 -5.49
N THR A 9 -29.23 -20.07 -6.02
CA THR A 9 -29.05 -19.89 -7.48
C THR A 9 -27.81 -20.58 -8.06
N GLY A 10 -26.97 -21.23 -7.24
CA GLY A 10 -25.70 -21.84 -7.67
C GLY A 10 -24.60 -20.83 -8.00
N GLU A 11 -24.85 -19.52 -7.82
CA GLU A 11 -23.87 -18.46 -7.98
C GLU A 11 -23.16 -18.18 -6.64
N ASP A 12 -21.90 -18.58 -6.57
CA ASP A 12 -20.99 -18.23 -5.47
C ASP A 12 -20.33 -16.88 -5.75
N VAL A 13 -20.85 -15.82 -5.10
CA VAL A 13 -20.22 -14.49 -5.14
C VAL A 13 -19.19 -14.41 -4.01
N PHE A 14 -17.91 -14.54 -4.36
CA PHE A 14 -16.82 -14.30 -3.43
C PHE A 14 -16.56 -12.80 -3.34
N ASN A 15 -16.82 -12.20 -2.18
CA ASN A 15 -16.49 -10.80 -1.93
C ASN A 15 -15.00 -10.69 -1.53
N PHE A 16 -14.10 -10.91 -2.50
CA PHE A 16 -12.66 -10.78 -2.26
C PHE A 16 -12.22 -9.34 -2.47
N LYS A 17 -11.61 -8.74 -1.45
CA LYS A 17 -10.90 -7.45 -1.57
C LYS A 17 -9.41 -7.74 -1.67
N PRO A 18 -8.84 -7.89 -2.88
CA PRO A 18 -7.42 -8.15 -3.03
C PRO A 18 -6.63 -6.99 -2.44
N ARG A 19 -5.65 -7.30 -1.58
CA ARG A 19 -4.62 -6.34 -1.19
C ARG A 19 -3.50 -6.42 -2.20
N ALA A 20 -3.12 -5.29 -2.78
CA ALA A 20 -1.98 -5.18 -3.66
C ALA A 20 -0.93 -4.25 -3.04
N PHE A 21 0.32 -4.44 -3.45
CA PHE A 21 1.42 -3.53 -3.14
C PHE A 21 1.93 -2.89 -4.42
N ILE A 22 2.20 -1.59 -4.37
CA ILE A 22 2.91 -0.87 -5.43
C ILE A 22 4.21 -0.36 -4.83
N VAL A 23 5.33 -0.71 -5.47
CA VAL A 23 6.65 -0.19 -5.11
C VAL A 23 7.08 0.82 -6.17
N ILE A 24 7.17 2.10 -5.81
CA ILE A 24 7.41 3.19 -6.77
C ILE A 24 8.07 4.41 -6.12
N GLY A 25 9.01 5.03 -6.85
CA GLY A 25 9.65 6.29 -6.45
C GLY A 25 10.56 6.18 -5.21
N SER A 26 10.99 7.34 -4.71
CA SER A 26 11.85 7.50 -3.53
C SER A 26 11.43 8.73 -2.70
N LEU A 27 11.53 8.64 -1.38
CA LEU A 27 11.32 9.78 -0.48
C LEU A 27 12.33 10.91 -0.72
N ASN A 28 13.50 10.60 -1.28
CA ASN A 28 14.50 11.61 -1.66
C ASN A 28 14.00 12.57 -2.74
N GLU A 29 12.98 12.22 -3.51
CA GLU A 29 12.36 13.13 -4.48
C GLU A 29 11.68 14.35 -3.81
N PHE A 30 11.42 14.27 -2.50
CA PHE A 30 10.90 15.38 -1.70
C PHE A 30 12.00 16.25 -1.08
N MET A 31 13.28 15.88 -1.24
CA MET A 31 14.40 16.66 -0.72
C MET A 31 14.75 17.81 -1.67
N GLY A 32 14.74 19.03 -1.15
CA GLY A 32 15.31 20.21 -1.81
C GLY A 32 16.65 20.60 -1.19
N GLU A 33 17.29 21.63 -1.75
CA GLU A 33 18.60 22.11 -1.28
C GLU A 33 18.64 22.48 0.21
N GLN A 34 17.51 22.96 0.75
CA GLN A 34 17.39 23.40 2.14
C GLN A 34 16.62 22.41 3.03
N GLY A 35 16.39 21.18 2.56
CA GLY A 35 15.71 20.13 3.30
C GLY A 35 14.41 19.64 2.66
N VAL A 36 13.60 18.93 3.44
CA VAL A 36 12.37 18.29 2.97
C VAL A 36 11.31 19.31 2.58
N ASN A 37 10.73 19.15 1.39
CA ASN A 37 9.50 19.83 1.00
C ASN A 37 8.31 19.17 1.73
N GLN A 38 7.90 19.76 2.85
CA GLN A 38 6.85 19.24 3.74
C GLN A 38 5.49 19.13 3.05
N ASP A 39 5.13 20.06 2.16
CA ASP A 39 3.84 20.05 1.48
C ASP A 39 3.73 18.90 0.47
N LYS A 40 4.80 18.65 -0.29
CA LYS A 40 4.86 17.50 -1.22
C LYS A 40 4.82 16.17 -0.46
N LEU A 41 5.63 16.05 0.60
CA LEU A 41 5.65 14.85 1.43
C LEU A 41 4.26 14.59 2.04
N ARG A 42 3.64 15.61 2.66
CA ARG A 42 2.29 15.49 3.22
C ARG A 42 1.26 15.10 2.16
N SER A 43 1.33 15.70 0.98
CA SER A 43 0.41 15.37 -0.13
C SER A 43 0.56 13.92 -0.58
N PHE A 44 1.80 13.42 -0.65
CA PHE A 44 2.07 12.01 -0.95
C PHE A 44 1.51 11.06 0.12
N GLU A 45 1.73 11.36 1.40
CA GLU A 45 1.21 10.57 2.52
C GLU A 45 -0.33 10.50 2.52
N LEU A 46 -0.98 11.64 2.32
CA LEU A 46 -2.43 11.72 2.22
C LEU A 46 -2.94 10.93 1.02
N TYR A 47 -2.29 11.05 -0.14
CA TYR A 47 -2.64 10.32 -1.35
C TYR A 47 -2.56 8.81 -1.11
N ARG A 48 -1.41 8.28 -0.67
CA ARG A 48 -1.24 6.82 -0.50
C ARG A 48 -2.19 6.23 0.54
N THR A 49 -2.48 6.97 1.61
CA THR A 49 -3.40 6.53 2.66
C THR A 49 -4.86 6.55 2.18
N SER A 50 -5.21 7.41 1.22
CA SER A 50 -6.57 7.50 0.69
C SER A 50 -6.95 6.33 -0.23
N ILE A 51 -5.96 5.63 -0.81
CA ILE A 51 -6.21 4.51 -1.72
C ILE A 51 -6.57 3.26 -0.92
N THR A 52 -7.76 2.71 -1.16
CA THR A 52 -8.22 1.51 -0.45
C THR A 52 -7.79 0.24 -1.19
N GLY A 53 -7.22 -0.72 -0.45
CA GLY A 53 -6.86 -2.04 -0.99
C GLY A 53 -5.51 -2.07 -1.72
N ILE A 54 -4.79 -0.95 -1.80
CA ILE A 54 -3.46 -0.87 -2.38
C ILE A 54 -2.54 -0.16 -1.39
N ASP A 55 -1.47 -0.85 -0.99
CA ASP A 55 -0.42 -0.28 -0.16
C ASP A 55 0.70 0.25 -1.07
N ILE A 56 0.94 1.56 -1.05
CA ILE A 56 1.99 2.21 -1.86
C ILE A 56 3.22 2.46 -0.98
N MET A 57 4.37 1.95 -1.41
CA MET A 57 5.65 2.04 -0.73
C MET A 57 6.74 2.51 -1.70
N THR A 58 7.71 3.28 -1.22
CA THR A 58 8.85 3.70 -2.03
C THR A 58 9.98 2.69 -1.99
N PHE A 59 10.90 2.74 -2.96
CA PHE A 59 12.02 1.80 -3.02
C PHE A 59 12.94 1.88 -1.80
N ASP A 60 13.21 3.09 -1.32
CA ASP A 60 14.01 3.36 -0.13
C ASP A 60 13.30 2.94 1.17
N GLU A 61 11.98 3.14 1.27
CA GLU A 61 11.19 2.63 2.40
C GLU A 61 11.25 1.10 2.47
N LEU A 62 11.06 0.41 1.33
CA LEU A 62 11.17 -1.04 1.25
C LEU A 62 12.56 -1.53 1.64
N TYR A 63 13.61 -0.88 1.12
CA TYR A 63 14.99 -1.24 1.40
C TYR A 63 15.31 -1.12 2.90
N GLU A 64 15.02 0.02 3.52
CA GLU A 64 15.32 0.24 4.94
C GLU A 64 14.54 -0.75 5.81
N ARG A 65 13.26 -0.97 5.54
CA ARG A 65 12.46 -1.98 6.25
C ARG A 65 13.04 -3.38 6.14
N SER A 66 13.41 -3.79 4.92
CA SER A 66 13.98 -5.11 4.67
C SER A 66 15.32 -5.28 5.38
N LYS A 67 16.17 -4.24 5.36
CA LYS A 67 17.44 -4.21 6.07
C LYS A 67 17.26 -4.45 7.57
N PHE A 68 16.32 -3.76 8.22
CA PHE A 68 16.03 -3.99 9.65
C PHE A 68 15.58 -5.42 9.93
N ILE A 69 14.68 -5.98 9.10
CA ILE A 69 14.20 -7.36 9.25
C ILE A 69 15.37 -8.34 9.17
N VAL A 70 16.23 -8.20 8.15
CA VAL A 70 17.39 -9.09 7.95
C VAL A 70 18.38 -9.00 9.12
N VAL A 71 18.69 -7.79 9.58
CA VAL A 71 19.60 -7.59 10.73
C VAL A 71 19.00 -8.22 12.00
N SER A 72 17.70 -8.07 12.24
CA SER A 72 17.04 -8.68 13.40
C SER A 72 16.91 -10.20 13.32
N ALA A 73 16.99 -10.76 12.11
CA ALA A 73 16.90 -12.20 11.86
C ALA A 73 18.27 -12.91 11.90
N GLN A 74 19.37 -12.17 12.02
CA GLN A 74 20.69 -12.75 12.26
C GLN A 74 20.81 -13.21 13.72
N PRO A 75 21.28 -14.45 13.96
CA PRO A 75 21.39 -15.04 15.30
C PRO A 75 22.44 -14.36 16.19
#